data_AF-A0A5B9WH87-F1
#
_entry.id   AF-A0A5B9WH87-F1
#
_cell.length_a   1.000
_cell.length_b   1.000
_cell.length_c   1.000
_cell.angle_alpha   90.00
_cell.angle_beta   90.00
_cell.angle_gamma   90.00
#
_symmetry.space_group_name_H-M   'P 1'
#
loop_
_entity.id
_entity.type
_entity.pdbx_description
1 polymer ?
#
loop_
_entity_poly.entity_id
_entity_poly.type
_entity_poly.pdbx_seq_one_letter_code
_entity_poly.pdbx_strand_id
1 'polypeptide(L)'
;MAVSINLAFGLSACAGLSVIYLSLWPGKMAELPMDAIGSVRFWGPPLVLILIVLAAWDHRRPPRPIKVRHWLLLGASPLLLIGSVFIAESDVPFRAAFRLARPGLEAAVPTAPSSGHDGSPLGRDFGPYLVDRYGADPRGGVFFRVRTSPGGWGIDTMSYGFTFRPNAEGTPFGGARYEVFPLGGDWYWFHASDDHY
;
A
#
# COMPACT_ATOMS: atom_id res chain seq x y z
N MET A 1 7.39 33.10 -7.61
CA MET A 1 6.47 32.36 -8.50
C MET A 1 7.10 31.17 -9.23
N ALA A 2 8.06 31.34 -10.15
CA ALA A 2 8.58 30.22 -10.95
C ALA A 2 9.19 29.06 -10.13
N VAL A 3 9.93 29.38 -9.07
CA VAL A 3 10.48 28.39 -8.14
C VAL A 3 9.36 27.65 -7.40
N SER A 4 8.34 28.38 -6.94
CA SER A 4 7.18 27.83 -6.22
C SER A 4 6.37 26.86 -7.08
N ILE A 5 6.25 27.12 -8.38
CA ILE A 5 5.50 26.26 -9.32
C ILE A 5 6.25 24.96 -9.63
N ASN A 6 7.56 25.02 -9.87
CA ASN A 6 8.36 23.81 -10.04
C ASN A 6 8.39 22.97 -8.76
N LEU A 7 8.47 23.62 -7.59
CA LEU A 7 8.41 22.94 -6.29
C LEU A 7 7.05 22.25 -6.09
N ALA A 8 5.94 22.95 -6.36
CA ALA A 8 4.60 22.38 -6.25
C ALA A 8 4.44 21.15 -7.16
N PHE A 9 4.88 21.26 -8.42
CA PHE A 9 4.88 20.12 -9.35
C PHE A 9 5.75 18.95 -8.86
N GLY A 10 6.97 19.23 -8.38
CA GLY A 10 7.86 18.21 -7.82
C GLY A 10 7.25 17.49 -6.62
N LEU A 11 6.62 18.23 -5.70
CA LEU A 11 5.91 17.67 -4.55
C LEU A 11 4.71 16.82 -4.98
N SER A 12 3.92 17.26 -5.95
CA SER A 12 2.81 16.48 -6.51
C SER A 12 3.30 15.18 -7.16
N ALA A 13 4.40 15.23 -7.90
CA ALA A 13 4.99 14.03 -8.50
C ALA A 13 5.49 13.04 -7.43
N CYS A 14 6.22 13.52 -6.41
CA CYS A 14 6.66 12.68 -5.31
C CYS A 14 5.48 12.06 -4.54
N ALA A 15 4.43 12.85 -4.26
CA ALA A 15 3.23 12.35 -3.60
C ALA A 15 2.51 11.28 -4.44
N GLY A 16 2.36 11.51 -5.75
CA GLY A 16 1.77 10.53 -6.66
C GLY A 16 2.55 9.22 -6.70
N LEU A 17 3.88 9.30 -6.79
CA LEU A 17 4.76 8.12 -6.74
C LEU A 17 4.65 7.37 -5.41
N SER A 18 4.56 8.09 -4.28
CA SER A 18 4.35 7.47 -2.97
C SER A 18 3.02 6.74 -2.87
N VAL A 19 1.94 7.30 -3.42
CA VAL A 19 0.62 6.63 -3.48
C VAL A 19 0.71 5.34 -4.29
N ILE A 20 1.35 5.38 -5.46
CA ILE A 20 1.56 4.19 -6.29
C ILE A 20 2.43 3.15 -5.56
N TYR A 21 3.51 3.58 -4.90
CA TYR A 21 4.37 2.68 -4.11
C TYR A 21 3.63 2.01 -2.96
N LEU A 22 2.81 2.77 -2.22
CA LEU A 22 2.00 2.24 -1.12
C LEU A 22 0.94 1.25 -1.62
N SER A 23 0.42 1.45 -2.83
CA SER A 23 -0.54 0.53 -3.45
C SER A 23 0.05 -0.83 -3.83
N LEU A 24 1.38 -1.00 -3.79
CA LEU A 24 2.02 -2.30 -4.04
C LEU A 24 1.77 -3.31 -2.92
N TRP A 25 1.37 -2.85 -1.73
CA TRP A 25 1.29 -3.67 -0.52
C TRP A 25 -0.15 -4.08 -0.18
N PRO A 26 -0.40 -5.37 0.10
CA PRO A 26 -1.73 -5.84 0.47
C PRO A 26 -2.22 -5.18 1.77
N GLY A 27 -3.47 -4.71 1.76
CA GLY A 27 -4.12 -4.06 2.89
C GLY A 27 -3.75 -2.61 3.16
N LYS A 28 -2.66 -2.07 2.56
CA LYS A 28 -2.23 -0.70 2.85
C LYS A 28 -3.25 0.35 2.40
N MET A 29 -3.87 0.18 1.23
CA MET A 29 -4.89 1.10 0.72
C MET A 29 -6.14 1.16 1.62
N ALA A 30 -6.52 0.06 2.27
CA ALA A 30 -7.65 0.03 3.20
C ALA A 30 -7.35 0.79 4.51
N GLU A 31 -6.09 0.83 4.92
CA GLU A 31 -5.61 1.57 6.09
C GLU A 31 -5.34 3.06 5.77
N LEU A 32 -5.13 3.41 4.49
CA LEU A 32 -4.77 4.78 4.09
C LEU A 32 -5.73 5.87 4.56
N PRO A 33 -7.07 5.73 4.55
CA PRO A 33 -7.95 6.80 5.01
C PRO A 33 -7.66 7.18 6.47
N MET A 34 -7.34 6.20 7.31
CA MET A 34 -7.02 6.39 8.71
C MET A 34 -5.64 7.03 8.89
N ASP A 35 -4.63 6.48 8.22
CA ASP A 35 -3.27 7.03 8.23
C ASP A 35 -3.22 8.44 7.63
N ALA A 36 -4.03 8.71 6.61
CA ALA A 36 -4.16 10.02 5.96
C ALA A 36 -4.84 11.02 6.90
N ILE A 37 -5.90 10.65 7.61
CA ILE A 37 -6.52 11.53 8.61
C ILE A 37 -5.52 11.89 9.70
N GLY A 38 -4.80 10.89 10.23
CA GLY A 38 -3.73 11.11 11.21
C GLY A 38 -2.62 12.02 10.67
N SER A 39 -2.15 11.74 9.46
CA SER A 39 -1.11 12.50 8.79
C SER A 39 -1.54 13.94 8.49
N VAL A 40 -2.76 14.17 8.02
CA VAL A 40 -3.30 15.52 7.76
C VAL A 40 -3.45 16.29 9.06
N ARG A 41 -3.88 15.65 10.16
CA ARG A 41 -3.96 16.32 11.48
C ARG A 41 -2.59 16.73 11.99
N PHE A 42 -1.58 15.88 11.83
CA PHE A 42 -0.23 16.13 12.34
C PHE A 42 0.59 17.05 11.42
N TRP A 43 0.62 16.76 10.13
CA TRP A 43 1.43 17.46 9.12
C TRP A 43 0.70 18.60 8.42
N GLY A 44 -0.64 18.64 8.46
CA GLY A 44 -1.42 19.71 7.84
C GLY A 44 -1.07 21.10 8.37
N PRO A 45 -1.08 21.36 9.69
CA PRO A 45 -0.73 22.66 10.24
C PRO A 45 0.68 23.17 9.83
N PRO A 46 1.77 22.38 9.94
CA PRO A 46 3.08 22.85 9.49
C PRO A 46 3.15 23.04 7.96
N LEU A 47 2.48 22.21 7.16
CA LEU A 47 2.38 22.42 5.70
C LEU A 47 1.69 23.74 5.37
N VAL A 48 0.57 24.04 6.02
CA VAL A 48 -0.16 25.31 5.85
C VAL A 48 0.73 26.49 6.27
N LEU A 49 1.46 26.38 7.38
CA LEU A 49 2.38 27.43 7.82
C LEU A 49 3.51 27.66 6.80
N ILE A 50 4.12 26.59 6.29
CA ILE A 50 5.16 26.67 5.25
C ILE A 50 4.60 27.36 3.99
N LEU A 51 3.38 26.99 3.56
CA LEU A 51 2.74 27.61 2.41
C LEU A 51 2.46 29.10 2.64
N ILE A 52 2.02 29.49 3.85
CA ILE A 52 1.82 30.89 4.24
C ILE A 52 3.15 31.65 4.21
N VAL A 53 4.22 31.10 4.78
CA VAL A 53 5.57 31.72 4.79
C VAL A 53 6.09 31.88 3.36
N LEU A 54 5.95 30.85 2.51
CA LEU A 54 6.35 30.91 1.11
C LEU A 54 5.54 31.95 0.32
N ALA A 55 4.23 32.03 0.55
CA ALA A 55 3.37 33.03 -0.08
C ALA A 55 3.74 34.45 0.36
N ALA A 56 3.96 34.67 1.66
CA ALA A 56 4.39 35.97 2.22
C ALA A 56 5.77 36.38 1.70
N TRP A 57 6.69 35.43 1.55
CA TRP A 57 8.02 35.66 0.99
C TRP A 57 7.95 36.00 -0.50
N ASP A 58 7.09 35.34 -1.28
CA ASP A 58 6.94 35.62 -2.71
C ASP A 58 6.26 36.98 -2.95
N HIS A 59 5.32 37.38 -2.08
CA HIS A 59 4.66 38.69 -2.18
C HIS A 59 5.62 39.88 -2.05
N ARG A 60 6.76 39.71 -1.35
CA ARG A 60 7.79 40.74 -1.23
C ARG A 60 8.66 40.91 -2.49
N ARG A 61 8.53 40.02 -3.48
CA ARG A 61 9.36 40.04 -4.70
C ARG A 61 8.61 40.75 -5.84
N PRO A 62 9.31 41.48 -6.72
CA PRO A 62 8.67 42.08 -7.88
C PRO A 62 8.02 40.99 -8.76
N PRO A 63 6.83 41.25 -9.34
CA PRO A 63 6.14 40.28 -10.17
C PRO A 63 7.02 39.89 -11.35
N ARG A 64 7.24 38.59 -11.51
CA ARG A 64 7.94 38.03 -12.67
C ARG A 64 6.90 37.55 -13.67
N PRO A 65 7.11 37.77 -14.98
CA PRO A 65 6.17 37.30 -16.00
C PRO A 65 6.04 35.78 -15.95
N ILE A 66 4.80 35.31 -15.90
CA ILE A 66 4.45 33.89 -15.88
C ILE A 66 4.57 33.35 -17.29
N LYS A 67 5.58 32.52 -17.54
CA LYS A 67 5.71 31.80 -18.82
C LYS A 67 4.64 30.70 -18.95
N VAL A 68 4.20 30.39 -20.18
CA VAL A 68 3.24 29.32 -20.51
C VAL A 68 3.56 27.98 -19.83
N ARG A 69 4.85 27.62 -19.75
CA ARG A 69 5.32 26.43 -19.02
C ARG A 69 4.76 26.33 -17.60
N HIS A 70 4.63 27.44 -16.88
CA HIS A 70 4.15 27.42 -15.51
C HIS A 70 2.65 27.11 -15.40
N TRP A 71 1.85 27.57 -16.37
CA TRP A 71 0.44 27.20 -16.45
C TRP A 71 0.27 25.72 -16.74
N LEU A 72 1.10 25.17 -17.63
CA LEU A 72 1.13 23.73 -17.91
C LEU A 72 1.48 22.93 -16.65
N LEU A 73 2.51 23.34 -15.89
CA LEU A 73 2.89 22.67 -14.65
C LEU A 73 1.78 22.74 -13.59
N LEU A 74 1.16 23.91 -13.41
CA LEU A 74 0.05 24.09 -12.47
C LEU A 74 -1.15 23.21 -12.83
N GLY A 75 -1.47 23.08 -14.12
CA GLY A 75 -2.54 22.20 -14.59
C GLY A 75 -2.18 20.71 -14.48
N ALA A 76 -0.92 20.35 -14.69
CA ALA A 76 -0.46 18.96 -14.63
C ALA A 76 -0.40 18.41 -13.19
N SER A 77 -0.07 19.24 -12.19
CA SER A 77 0.04 18.82 -10.79
C SER A 77 -1.22 18.09 -10.25
N PRO A 78 -2.45 18.65 -10.34
CA PRO A 78 -3.64 17.96 -9.86
C PRO A 78 -3.97 16.72 -10.71
N LEU A 79 -3.73 16.75 -12.03
CA LEU A 79 -3.95 15.61 -12.91
C LEU A 79 -3.03 14.43 -12.56
N LEU A 80 -1.77 14.70 -12.20
CA LEU A 80 -0.83 13.68 -11.74
C LEU A 80 -1.30 13.02 -10.45
N LEU A 81 -1.81 13.80 -9.47
CA LEU A 81 -2.32 13.26 -8.22
C LEU A 81 -3.57 12.41 -8.44
N ILE A 82 -4.54 12.92 -9.19
CA ILE A 82 -5.77 12.19 -9.52
C ILE A 82 -5.45 10.90 -10.28
N GLY A 83 -4.58 10.99 -11.29
CA GLY A 83 -4.12 9.83 -12.05
C GLY A 83 -3.41 8.79 -11.19
N SER A 84 -2.61 9.22 -10.22
CA SER A 84 -1.91 8.32 -9.30
C SER A 84 -2.88 7.57 -8.38
N VAL A 85 -3.91 8.26 -7.86
CA VAL A 85 -4.97 7.62 -7.05
C VAL A 85 -5.76 6.63 -7.89
N PHE A 86 -6.16 7.00 -9.11
CA PHE A 86 -6.89 6.10 -10.00
C PHE A 86 -6.08 4.85 -10.35
N ILE A 87 -4.77 5.01 -10.62
CA ILE A 87 -3.86 3.88 -10.85
C ILE A 87 -3.77 3.00 -9.59
N ALA A 88 -3.63 3.60 -8.41
CA ALA A 88 -3.52 2.88 -7.15
C ALA A 88 -4.81 2.09 -6.80
N GLU A 89 -6.00 2.64 -7.08
CA GLU A 89 -7.29 1.97 -6.86
C GLU A 89 -7.57 0.85 -7.85
N SER A 90 -6.95 0.87 -9.04
CA SER A 90 -7.19 -0.14 -10.08
C SER A 90 -6.57 -1.52 -9.80
N ASP A 91 -5.91 -1.71 -8.65
CA ASP A 91 -5.09 -2.88 -8.29
C ASP A 91 -3.96 -3.22 -9.30
N VAL A 92 -3.75 -2.41 -10.34
CA VAL A 92 -2.75 -2.68 -11.39
C VAL A 92 -1.32 -2.74 -10.82
N PRO A 93 -0.88 -1.78 -9.98
CA PRO A 93 0.47 -1.84 -9.40
C PRO A 93 0.67 -3.08 -8.53
N PHE A 94 -0.33 -3.41 -7.71
CA PHE A 94 -0.34 -4.58 -6.85
C PHE A 94 -0.25 -5.89 -7.65
N ARG A 95 -1.10 -6.05 -8.67
CA ARG A 95 -1.06 -7.23 -9.56
C ARG A 95 0.26 -7.35 -10.31
N ALA A 96 0.86 -6.22 -10.71
CA ALA A 96 2.17 -6.22 -11.36
C ALA A 96 3.28 -6.67 -10.40
N ALA A 97 3.32 -6.14 -9.18
CA ALA A 97 4.25 -6.56 -8.14
C ALA A 97 4.08 -8.04 -7.78
N PHE A 98 2.84 -8.53 -7.67
CA PHE A 98 2.55 -9.94 -7.45
C PHE A 98 3.08 -10.83 -8.58
N ARG A 99 2.92 -10.43 -9.86
CA ARG A 99 3.47 -11.19 -10.99
C ARG A 99 4.99 -11.37 -10.90
N LEU A 100 5.71 -10.39 -10.36
CA LEU A 100 7.16 -10.50 -10.14
C LEU A 100 7.50 -11.48 -9.00
N ALA A 101 6.69 -11.52 -7.95
CA ALA A 101 6.88 -12.40 -6.80
C ALA A 101 6.43 -13.85 -7.05
N ARG A 102 5.42 -14.03 -7.93
CA ARG A 102 4.69 -15.28 -8.15
C ARG A 102 5.59 -16.49 -8.42
N PRO A 103 6.60 -16.46 -9.31
CA PRO A 103 7.42 -17.64 -9.58
C PRO A 103 8.15 -18.15 -8.33
N GLY A 104 8.64 -17.24 -7.48
CA GLY A 104 9.32 -17.61 -6.24
C GLY A 104 8.33 -18.18 -5.22
N LEU A 105 7.15 -17.58 -5.10
CA LEU A 105 6.08 -18.09 -4.24
C LEU A 105 5.61 -19.49 -4.69
N GLU A 106 5.40 -19.70 -5.99
CA GLU A 106 5.04 -21.00 -6.57
C GLU A 106 6.09 -22.07 -6.28
N ALA A 107 7.38 -21.73 -6.36
CA ALA A 107 8.46 -22.64 -6.01
C ALA A 107 8.48 -23.02 -4.51
N ALA A 108 7.94 -22.16 -3.64
CA ALA A 108 7.85 -22.40 -2.19
C ALA A 108 6.58 -23.14 -1.76
N VAL A 109 5.57 -23.28 -2.63
CA VAL A 109 4.32 -24.00 -2.32
C VAL A 109 4.58 -25.45 -1.89
N PRO A 110 5.40 -26.26 -2.59
CA PRO A 110 5.60 -27.67 -2.23
C PRO A 110 6.37 -27.85 -0.91
N THR A 111 7.07 -26.81 -0.43
CA THR A 111 7.87 -26.86 0.80
C THR A 111 7.10 -26.30 2.00
N ALA A 112 5.85 -25.85 1.81
CA ALA A 112 5.05 -25.29 2.88
C ALA A 112 4.78 -26.35 3.96
N PRO A 113 5.17 -26.09 5.22
CA PRO A 113 4.92 -27.02 6.30
C PRO A 113 3.42 -27.03 6.62
N SER A 114 2.89 -28.21 6.95
CA SER A 114 1.59 -28.31 7.62
C SER A 114 1.72 -27.65 8.98
N SER A 115 1.26 -26.41 9.09
CA SER A 115 1.38 -25.61 10.30
C SER A 115 0.02 -25.44 10.96
N GLY A 116 -0.02 -25.49 12.29
CA GLY A 116 -1.17 -25.03 13.06
C GLY A 116 -1.32 -23.50 13.00
N HIS A 117 -1.74 -22.90 14.11
CA HIS A 117 -1.84 -21.44 14.21
C HIS A 117 -0.47 -20.76 14.07
N ASP A 118 -0.47 -19.57 13.46
CA ASP A 118 0.66 -18.64 13.27
C ASP A 118 1.74 -19.07 12.24
N GLY A 119 1.53 -20.17 11.52
CA GLY A 119 2.42 -20.61 10.44
C GLY A 119 3.86 -20.92 10.89
N SER A 120 4.77 -21.14 9.94
CA SER A 120 6.21 -21.30 10.19
C SER A 120 7.00 -20.08 9.73
N PRO A 121 8.10 -19.71 10.42
CA PRO A 121 8.96 -18.61 9.98
C PRO A 121 9.60 -18.92 8.62
N LEU A 122 9.59 -17.92 7.74
CA LEU A 122 10.25 -17.98 6.42
C LEU A 122 11.28 -16.88 6.25
N GLY A 123 10.92 -15.63 6.59
CA GLY A 123 11.83 -14.48 6.57
C GLY A 123 12.56 -14.26 5.24
N ARG A 124 11.85 -14.40 4.10
CA ARG A 124 12.46 -14.41 2.76
C ARG A 124 11.80 -13.42 1.82
N ASP A 125 12.59 -12.76 0.99
CA ASP A 125 12.11 -11.86 -0.05
C ASP A 125 11.64 -12.61 -1.31
N PHE A 126 10.47 -12.20 -1.81
CA PHE A 126 9.86 -12.63 -3.06
C PHE A 126 9.51 -11.39 -3.89
N GLY A 127 10.44 -10.96 -4.74
CA GLY A 127 10.31 -9.70 -5.46
C GLY A 127 10.30 -8.51 -4.49
N PRO A 128 9.25 -7.67 -4.48
CA PRO A 128 9.16 -6.56 -3.53
C PRO A 128 8.66 -6.98 -2.14
N TYR A 129 8.24 -8.23 -1.93
CA TYR A 129 7.59 -8.66 -0.69
C TYR A 129 8.54 -9.44 0.22
N LEU A 130 8.68 -9.01 1.47
CA LEU A 130 9.24 -9.83 2.53
C LEU A 130 8.14 -10.73 3.09
N VAL A 131 8.26 -12.05 2.91
CA VAL A 131 7.36 -13.02 3.52
C VAL A 131 7.96 -13.44 4.85
N ASP A 132 7.33 -13.03 5.95
CA ASP A 132 7.82 -13.31 7.29
C ASP A 132 7.48 -14.75 7.71
N ARG A 133 6.28 -15.22 7.34
CA ARG A 133 5.78 -16.57 7.66
C ARG A 133 5.01 -17.20 6.53
N TYR A 134 4.93 -18.52 6.54
CA TYR A 134 4.14 -19.30 5.59
C TYR A 134 3.68 -20.64 6.18
N GLY A 135 2.68 -21.25 5.57
CA GLY A 135 2.14 -22.51 6.05
C GLY A 135 1.04 -23.08 5.18
N ALA A 136 0.92 -24.40 5.19
CA ALA A 136 -0.19 -25.12 4.59
C ALA A 136 -1.26 -25.40 5.64
N ASP A 137 -2.50 -25.04 5.32
CA ASP A 137 -3.68 -25.43 6.09
C ASP A 137 -4.04 -26.89 5.79
N PRO A 138 -4.55 -27.69 6.76
CA PRO A 138 -4.93 -29.08 6.54
C PRO A 138 -5.93 -29.32 5.40
N ARG A 139 -6.67 -28.30 4.97
CA ARG A 139 -7.65 -28.38 3.87
C ARG A 139 -7.04 -28.06 2.51
N GLY A 140 -5.73 -27.81 2.43
CA GLY A 140 -4.94 -27.76 1.19
C GLY A 140 -4.52 -26.37 0.72
N GLY A 141 -4.93 -25.29 1.38
CA GLY A 141 -4.50 -23.92 1.03
C GLY A 141 -3.11 -23.61 1.57
N VAL A 142 -2.27 -22.92 0.79
CA VAL A 142 -0.92 -22.50 1.22
C VAL A 142 -0.87 -20.99 1.34
N PHE A 143 -0.51 -20.50 2.51
CA PHE A 143 -0.56 -19.09 2.88
C PHE A 143 0.85 -18.54 3.10
N PHE A 144 1.09 -17.32 2.62
CA PHE A 144 2.33 -16.56 2.76
C PHE A 144 2.01 -15.20 3.37
N ARG A 145 2.38 -14.98 4.63
CA ARG A 145 2.18 -13.72 5.33
C ARG A 145 3.30 -12.75 4.96
N VAL A 146 2.90 -11.54 4.58
CA VAL A 146 3.81 -10.46 4.16
C VAL A 146 3.88 -9.36 5.22
N ARG A 147 2.78 -9.17 5.95
CA ARG A 147 2.67 -8.09 6.93
C ARG A 147 1.65 -8.44 8.00
N THR A 148 1.93 -8.03 9.22
CA THR A 148 0.94 -7.84 10.28
C THR A 148 0.80 -6.35 10.57
N SER A 149 -0.41 -5.91 10.88
CA SER A 149 -0.70 -4.53 11.27
C SER A 149 -1.77 -4.53 12.36
N PRO A 150 -1.70 -3.61 13.34
CA PRO A 150 -2.86 -3.31 14.18
C PRO A 150 -4.03 -2.89 13.28
N GLY A 151 -5.21 -3.47 13.50
CA GLY A 151 -6.44 -3.21 12.79
C GLY A 151 -7.04 -1.88 13.23
N GLY A 152 -6.70 -0.79 12.56
CA GLY A 152 -7.34 0.52 12.78
C GLY A 152 -7.35 0.98 14.25
N TRP A 153 -8.51 1.39 14.76
CA TRP A 153 -8.70 1.84 16.16
C TRP A 153 -8.77 0.68 17.20
N GLY A 154 -8.65 -0.58 16.76
CA GLY A 154 -8.76 -1.79 17.61
C GLY A 154 -7.42 -2.35 18.08
N ILE A 155 -7.48 -3.32 19.00
CA ILE A 155 -6.33 -4.14 19.48
C ILE A 155 -6.04 -5.28 18.48
N ASP A 156 -6.98 -5.53 17.57
CA ASP A 156 -7.04 -6.60 16.60
C ASP A 156 -5.79 -6.61 15.72
N THR A 157 -5.11 -7.76 15.60
CA THR A 157 -3.98 -7.88 14.67
C THR A 157 -4.48 -8.45 13.34
N MET A 158 -4.27 -7.68 12.27
CA MET A 158 -4.58 -8.09 10.90
C MET A 158 -3.33 -8.64 10.23
N SER A 159 -3.42 -9.87 9.74
CA SER A 159 -2.43 -10.52 8.89
C SER A 159 -2.79 -10.35 7.42
N TYR A 160 -1.83 -9.94 6.59
CA TYR A 160 -1.99 -9.76 5.15
C TYR A 160 -1.00 -10.61 4.39
N GLY A 161 -1.40 -11.11 3.22
CA GLY A 161 -0.50 -11.91 2.41
C GLY A 161 -1.10 -12.50 1.15
N PHE A 162 -0.44 -13.54 0.65
CA PHE A 162 -0.83 -14.29 -0.54
C PHE A 162 -1.25 -15.70 -0.17
N THR A 163 -2.18 -16.27 -0.91
CA THR A 163 -2.59 -17.66 -0.73
C THR A 163 -2.78 -18.37 -2.07
N PHE A 164 -2.33 -19.62 -2.10
CA PHE A 164 -2.48 -20.53 -3.23
C PHE A 164 -3.56 -21.54 -2.89
N ARG A 165 -4.61 -21.60 -3.72
CA ARG A 165 -5.80 -22.47 -3.55
C ARG A 165 -6.40 -22.36 -2.13
N PRO A 166 -6.83 -21.16 -1.70
CA PRO A 166 -7.44 -21.00 -0.39
C PRO A 166 -8.69 -21.89 -0.25
N ASN A 167 -8.98 -22.30 0.98
CA ASN A 167 -10.29 -22.83 1.33
C ASN A 167 -11.18 -21.71 1.92
N ALA A 168 -12.48 -21.95 2.03
CA ALA A 168 -13.46 -20.99 2.57
C ALA A 168 -13.55 -21.01 4.11
N GLU A 169 -12.72 -21.82 4.75
CA GLU A 169 -12.99 -22.40 6.07
C GLU A 169 -11.99 -21.89 7.13
N GLY A 170 -10.88 -21.26 6.72
CA GLY A 170 -9.96 -20.56 7.60
C GLY A 170 -8.56 -20.30 6.99
N THR A 171 -7.66 -19.81 7.84
CA THR A 171 -6.24 -19.56 7.54
C THR A 171 -5.37 -19.93 8.74
N PRO A 172 -4.08 -20.25 8.55
CA PRO A 172 -3.12 -20.37 9.66
C PRO A 172 -2.88 -19.04 10.40
N PHE A 173 -3.27 -17.90 9.83
CA PHE A 173 -2.92 -16.55 10.32
C PHE A 173 -4.14 -15.74 10.84
N GLY A 174 -5.13 -16.43 11.41
CA GLY A 174 -6.26 -15.77 12.07
C GLY A 174 -7.51 -16.65 12.20
N GLY A 175 -8.32 -16.38 13.24
CA GLY A 175 -9.48 -17.19 13.60
C GLY A 175 -10.84 -16.49 13.52
N ALA A 176 -10.89 -15.14 13.55
CA ALA A 176 -12.15 -14.40 13.62
C ALA A 176 -12.75 -14.08 12.26
N ARG A 177 -11.94 -13.49 11.38
CA ARG A 177 -12.40 -13.00 10.07
C ARG A 177 -11.33 -13.24 9.04
N TYR A 178 -11.72 -13.79 7.91
CA TYR A 178 -10.82 -14.18 6.84
C TYR A 178 -11.49 -13.91 5.50
N GLU A 179 -10.81 -13.14 4.65
CA GLU A 179 -11.30 -12.79 3.33
C GLU A 179 -10.19 -13.00 2.30
N VAL A 180 -10.60 -13.42 1.09
CA VAL A 180 -9.69 -13.66 -0.04
C VAL A 180 -10.19 -12.96 -1.28
N PHE A 181 -9.23 -12.51 -2.10
CA PHE A 181 -9.49 -11.73 -3.30
C PHE A 181 -8.63 -12.26 -4.45
N PRO A 182 -9.23 -12.50 -5.64
CA PRO A 182 -8.55 -13.17 -6.73
C PRO A 182 -7.46 -12.31 -7.39
N LEU A 183 -6.26 -12.87 -7.52
CA LEU A 183 -5.13 -12.27 -8.24
C LEU A 183 -4.97 -12.82 -9.66
N GLY A 184 -5.44 -14.05 -9.88
CA GLY A 184 -5.47 -14.74 -11.17
C GLY A 184 -4.87 -16.15 -11.10
N GLY A 185 -5.45 -17.08 -11.86
CA GLY A 185 -5.16 -18.51 -11.71
C GLY A 185 -5.60 -18.99 -10.33
N ASP A 186 -4.74 -19.78 -9.68
CA ASP A 186 -5.00 -20.36 -8.36
C ASP A 186 -4.57 -19.44 -7.18
N TRP A 187 -4.21 -18.19 -7.48
CA TRP A 187 -3.66 -17.24 -6.52
C TRP A 187 -4.64 -16.17 -6.08
N TYR A 188 -4.60 -15.89 -4.79
CA TYR A 188 -5.41 -14.89 -4.11
C TYR A 188 -4.51 -14.08 -3.17
N TRP A 189 -4.94 -12.88 -2.81
CA TRP A 189 -4.45 -12.22 -1.60
C TRP A 189 -5.47 -12.37 -0.51
N PHE A 190 -5.00 -12.38 0.74
CA PHE A 190 -5.86 -12.52 1.90
C PHE A 190 -5.61 -11.42 2.92
N HIS A 191 -6.62 -11.18 3.72
CA HIS A 191 -6.43 -10.59 5.05
C HIS A 191 -7.18 -11.42 6.08
N ALA A 192 -6.64 -11.50 7.29
CA ALA A 192 -7.22 -12.25 8.38
C ALA A 192 -7.01 -11.55 9.72
N SER A 193 -8.02 -11.60 10.60
CA SER A 193 -7.94 -11.14 11.99
C SER A 193 -7.63 -12.32 12.92
N ASP A 194 -6.71 -12.08 13.86
CA ASP A 194 -6.29 -13.02 14.90
C ASP A 194 -7.26 -13.10 16.11
N ASP A 195 -8.37 -12.40 16.10
CA ASP A 195 -9.26 -12.39 17.27
C ASP A 195 -10.05 -13.70 17.42
N HIS A 196 -10.35 -14.06 18.66
CA HIS A 196 -11.35 -15.05 19.02
C HIS A 196 -12.35 -14.33 19.92
N TYR A 197 -13.58 -14.10 19.43
CA TYR A 197 -14.69 -13.63 20.26
C TYR A 197 -15.30 -14.79 21.06
#